data_AF-A0A945P7X8-F1
#
_entry.id   AF-A0A945P7X8-F1
#
_cell.length_a   1.000
_cell.length_b   1.000
_cell.length_c   1.000
_cell.angle_alpha   90.00
_cell.angle_beta   90.00
_cell.angle_gamma   90.00
#
_symmetry.space_group_name_H-M   'P 1'
#
loop_
_entity.id
_entity.type
_entity.pdbx_description
1 polymer ?
#
loop_
_entity_poly.entity_id
_entity_poly.type
_entity_poly.pdbx_seq_one_letter_code
_entity_poly.pdbx_strand_id
1 'polypeptide(L)'
;MTYGFRKLQRQSLRCRLDQNMVLLAQILAALIVAVGILDVLSTNAMLAAGNIEANAMMASLQENLGVWWFIPKLLVHVLAAMFVLWLPSKSMIRKGQAIVLIYALVITNNFYLSTLTV
;
A
#
# COMPACT_ATOMS: atom_id res chain seq x y z
N MET A 1 -16.41 14.82 -17.05
CA MET A 1 -15.63 14.38 -15.87
C MET A 1 -16.07 14.98 -14.52
N THR A 2 -16.94 16.00 -14.47
CA THR A 2 -17.31 16.74 -13.24
C THR A 2 -18.35 16.08 -12.34
N TYR A 3 -19.15 15.13 -12.83
CA TYR A 3 -20.26 14.56 -12.06
C TYR A 3 -19.81 13.56 -10.98
N GLY A 4 -18.80 12.73 -11.27
CA GLY A 4 -18.30 11.71 -10.34
C GLY A 4 -17.61 12.31 -9.11
N PHE A 5 -16.83 13.38 -9.31
CA PHE A 5 -16.07 14.03 -8.24
C PHE A 5 -16.98 14.68 -7.19
N ARG A 6 -18.05 15.37 -7.63
CA ARG A 6 -19.04 15.97 -6.71
C ARG A 6 -19.80 14.90 -5.91
N LYS A 7 -20.07 13.73 -6.50
CA LYS A 7 -20.71 12.60 -5.80
C LYS A 7 -19.79 12.03 -4.71
N LEU A 8 -18.50 11.85 -5.02
CA LEU A 8 -17.49 11.43 -4.05
C LEU A 8 -17.34 12.43 -2.89
N GLN A 9 -17.30 13.73 -3.18
CA GLN A 9 -17.24 14.77 -2.15
C GLN A 9 -18.45 14.71 -1.19
N ARG A 10 -19.68 14.62 -1.71
CA ARG A 10 -20.89 14.51 -0.88
C ARG A 10 -20.90 13.26 -0.01
N GLN A 11 -20.43 12.13 -0.53
CA GLN A 11 -20.29 10.90 0.24
C GLN A 11 -19.23 11.04 1.34
N SER A 12 -18.10 11.69 1.04
CA SER A 12 -17.03 11.93 2.01
C SER A 12 -17.46 12.86 3.14
N LEU A 13 -18.26 13.89 2.87
CA LEU A 13 -18.82 14.77 3.90
C LEU A 13 -19.72 14.01 4.87
N ARG A 14 -20.58 13.12 4.36
CA ARG A 14 -21.43 12.25 5.21
C ARG A 14 -20.59 11.26 6.03
N CYS A 15 -19.53 10.70 5.45
CA CYS A 15 -18.63 9.79 6.17
C CYS A 15 -17.80 10.53 7.23
N ARG A 16 -17.47 11.80 7.03
CA ARG A 16 -16.76 12.63 8.03
C ARG A 16 -17.61 12.94 9.25
N LEU A 17 -18.94 12.94 9.10
CA LEU A 17 -19.88 13.09 10.22
C LEU A 17 -20.05 11.78 11.01
N ASP A 18 -19.66 10.64 10.43
CA ASP A 18 -19.70 9.33 11.08
C ASP A 18 -18.32 9.02 11.69
N GLN A 19 -18.21 9.12 13.02
CA GLN A 19 -16.97 8.88 13.75
C GLN A 19 -16.38 7.48 13.48
N ASN A 20 -17.22 6.46 13.27
CA ASN A 20 -16.75 5.10 12.98
C ASN A 20 -16.09 5.02 11.61
N MET A 21 -16.63 5.72 10.61
CA MET A 21 -16.03 5.75 9.27
C MET A 21 -14.69 6.49 9.25
N VAL A 22 -14.57 7.55 10.04
CA VAL A 22 -13.29 8.26 10.21
C VAL A 22 -12.26 7.37 10.89
N LEU A 23 -12.63 6.69 11.97
CA LEU A 23 -11.74 5.76 12.68
C LEU A 23 -11.29 4.62 11.76
N LEU A 24 -12.21 4.01 11.00
CA LEU A 24 -11.87 2.97 10.03
C LEU A 24 -10.91 3.47 8.95
N ALA A 25 -11.10 4.69 8.45
CA ALA A 25 -10.19 5.29 7.47
C ALA A 25 -8.79 5.53 8.06
N GLN A 26 -8.70 5.96 9.33
CA GLN A 26 -7.43 6.14 10.04
C GLN A 26 -6.70 4.82 10.25
N ILE A 27 -7.40 3.79 10.75
CA ILE A 27 -6.84 2.44 10.92
C ILE A 27 -6.35 1.91 9.58
N LEU A 28 -7.16 2.03 8.52
CA LEU A 28 -6.80 1.56 7.20
C LEU A 28 -5.60 2.31 6.62
N ALA A 29 -5.53 3.64 6.79
CA ALA A 29 -4.40 4.43 6.36
C ALA A 29 -3.10 4.02 7.07
N ALA A 30 -3.17 3.79 8.39
CA ALA A 30 -2.03 3.28 9.16
C ALA A 30 -1.59 1.88 8.66
N LEU A 31 -2.54 0.99 8.40
CA LEU A 31 -2.28 -0.35 7.86
C LEU A 31 -1.62 -0.28 6.47
N ILE A 32 -2.06 0.59 5.58
CA ILE A 32 -1.46 0.76 4.25
C ILE A 32 0.02 1.15 4.37
N VAL A 33 0.36 2.08 5.28
CA VAL A 33 1.76 2.48 5.49
C VAL A 33 2.57 1.36 6.13
N ALA A 34 2.04 0.68 7.16
CA ALA A 34 2.71 -0.43 7.82
C ALA A 34 3.03 -1.57 6.83
N VAL A 35 2.06 -1.90 5.97
CA VAL A 35 2.22 -2.89 4.91
C VAL A 35 3.24 -2.42 3.87
N GLY A 36 3.26 -1.15 3.50
CA GLY A 36 4.29 -0.60 2.62
C GLY A 36 5.71 -0.75 3.17
N ILE A 37 5.89 -0.57 4.48
CA ILE A 37 7.18 -0.80 5.16
C ILE A 37 7.53 -2.29 5.13
N LEU A 38 6.60 -3.17 5.50
CA LEU A 38 6.81 -4.62 5.48
C LEU A 38 7.11 -5.15 4.07
N ASP A 39 6.47 -4.59 3.06
CA ASP A 39 6.72 -4.92 1.66
C ASP A 39 8.17 -4.62 1.26
N VAL A 40 8.71 -3.45 1.63
CA VAL A 40 10.14 -3.13 1.42
C VAL A 40 11.05 -4.11 2.17
N LEU A 41 10.76 -4.38 3.44
CA LEU A 41 11.56 -5.30 4.26
C LEU A 41 11.54 -6.72 3.68
N SER A 42 10.37 -7.20 3.25
CA SER A 42 10.21 -8.54 2.68
C SER A 42 10.93 -8.69 1.34
N THR A 43 10.89 -7.66 0.48
CA THR A 43 11.68 -7.64 -0.76
C THR A 43 13.17 -7.67 -0.46
N ASN A 44 13.66 -6.88 0.49
CA ASN A 44 15.08 -6.92 0.88
C ASN A 44 15.49 -8.29 1.43
N ALA A 45 14.66 -8.92 2.26
CA ALA A 45 14.92 -10.26 2.78
C ALA A 45 14.98 -11.30 1.66
N MET A 46 14.04 -11.23 0.71
CA MET A 46 13.99 -12.10 -0.46
C MET A 46 15.24 -11.94 -1.34
N LEU A 47 15.66 -10.71 -1.63
CA LEU A 47 16.87 -10.41 -2.42
C LEU A 47 18.16 -10.81 -1.71
N ALA A 48 18.25 -10.61 -0.39
CA ALA A 48 19.39 -11.03 0.40
C ALA A 48 19.59 -12.55 0.39
N ALA A 49 18.51 -13.30 0.20
CA ALA A 49 18.51 -14.75 0.06
C ALA A 49 18.87 -15.23 -1.37
N GLY A 50 19.24 -14.32 -2.27
CA GLY A 50 19.70 -14.64 -3.64
C GLY A 50 18.59 -14.81 -4.67
N ASN A 51 17.33 -14.54 -4.31
CA ASN A 51 16.21 -14.52 -5.27
C ASN A 51 16.21 -13.23 -6.09
N ILE A 52 15.43 -13.22 -7.18
CA ILE A 52 15.34 -12.09 -8.12
C ILE A 52 13.94 -11.47 -8.02
N GLU A 53 13.87 -10.14 -8.12
CA GLU A 53 12.61 -9.40 -8.20
C GLU A 53 11.87 -9.74 -9.51
N ALA A 54 10.69 -10.35 -9.41
CA ALA A 54 9.91 -10.76 -10.59
C ALA A 54 9.32 -9.57 -11.38
N ASN A 55 9.16 -8.42 -10.73
CA ASN A 55 8.62 -7.22 -11.36
C ASN A 55 9.73 -6.43 -12.05
N ALA A 56 9.74 -6.45 -13.39
CA ALA A 56 10.73 -5.75 -14.21
C ALA A 56 10.83 -4.24 -13.92
N MET A 57 9.71 -3.58 -13.58
CA MET A 57 9.73 -2.17 -13.19
C MET A 57 10.49 -1.98 -11.87
N MET A 58 10.27 -2.85 -10.89
CA MET A 58 10.99 -2.76 -9.61
C MET A 58 12.46 -3.12 -9.75
N ALA A 59 12.80 -4.11 -10.57
CA ALA A 59 14.19 -4.43 -10.90
C ALA A 59 14.90 -3.21 -11.51
N SER A 60 14.28 -2.55 -12.48
CA SER A 60 14.83 -1.32 -13.08
C SER A 60 14.99 -0.19 -12.06
N LEU A 61 14.04 -0.01 -11.14
CA LEU A 61 14.16 0.98 -10.07
C LEU A 61 15.30 0.64 -9.10
N GLN A 62 15.51 -0.63 -8.78
CA GLN A 62 16.60 -1.08 -7.93
C GLN A 62 17.97 -0.87 -8.58
N GLU A 63 18.09 -1.14 -9.88
CA GLU A 63 19.32 -0.89 -10.65
C GLU A 63 19.65 0.61 -10.71
N ASN A 64 18.66 1.47 -10.95
CA ASN A 64 18.90 2.90 -11.14
C ASN A 64 19.05 3.69 -9.84
N LEU A 65 18.31 3.32 -8.79
CA LEU A 65 18.28 4.07 -7.51
C LEU A 65 19.18 3.43 -6.44
N GLY A 66 19.68 2.22 -6.66
CA GLY A 66 20.43 1.47 -5.66
C GLY A 66 19.62 1.39 -4.37
N VAL A 67 20.25 1.67 -3.22
CA VAL A 67 19.61 1.64 -1.89
C VAL A 67 18.36 2.53 -1.80
N TRP A 68 18.22 3.57 -2.62
CA TRP A 68 17.09 4.51 -2.56
C TRP A 68 15.81 4.01 -3.26
N TRP A 69 15.82 2.79 -3.82
CA TRP A 69 14.68 2.20 -4.51
C TRP A 69 13.40 2.11 -3.68
N PHE A 70 13.52 2.06 -2.34
CA PHE A 70 12.37 2.01 -1.44
C PHE A 70 11.58 3.33 -1.40
N ILE A 71 12.19 4.47 -1.74
CA ILE A 71 11.55 5.80 -1.70
C ILE A 71 10.30 5.84 -2.57
N PRO A 72 10.37 5.58 -3.90
CA PRO A 72 9.17 5.63 -4.74
C PRO A 72 8.11 4.62 -4.30
N LYS A 73 8.51 3.46 -3.77
CA LYS A 73 7.58 2.42 -3.29
C LYS A 73 6.81 2.86 -2.05
N LEU A 74 7.51 3.41 -1.04
CA LEU A 74 6.87 3.96 0.16
C LEU A 74 6.03 5.19 -0.15
N LEU A 75 6.48 6.05 -1.08
CA LEU A 75 5.74 7.23 -1.48
C LEU A 75 4.34 6.87 -2.01
N VAL A 76 4.23 5.81 -2.82
CA VAL A 76 2.92 5.33 -3.31
C VAL A 76 2.00 4.92 -2.16
N HIS A 77 2.52 4.24 -1.14
CA HIS A 77 1.73 3.84 0.03
C HIS A 77 1.30 5.04 0.88
N VAL A 78 2.19 6.01 1.09
CA VAL A 78 1.88 7.26 1.80
C VAL A 78 0.81 8.06 1.06
N LEU A 79 0.95 8.22 -0.26
CA LEU A 79 -0.05 8.91 -1.08
C LEU A 79 -1.40 8.18 -1.06
N ALA A 80 -1.41 6.86 -1.12
CA ALA A 80 -2.63 6.06 -1.01
C ALA A 80 -3.29 6.23 0.38
N ALA A 81 -2.52 6.21 1.45
CA ALA A 81 -3.00 6.44 2.81
C ALA A 81 -3.59 7.85 2.97
N MET A 82 -2.88 8.89 2.50
CA MET A 82 -3.38 10.27 2.47
C MET A 82 -4.67 10.40 1.66
N PHE A 83 -4.77 9.69 0.53
CA PHE A 83 -5.97 9.71 -0.30
C PHE A 83 -7.18 9.12 0.45
N VAL A 84 -7.00 7.98 1.14
CA VAL A 84 -8.03 7.36 1.99
C VAL A 84 -8.52 8.32 3.08
N LEU A 85 -7.60 9.04 3.73
CA LEU A 85 -7.94 10.05 4.75
C LEU A 85 -8.64 11.28 4.16
N TRP A 86 -8.27 11.69 2.94
CA TRP A 86 -8.81 12.91 2.34
C TRP A 86 -10.25 12.73 1.86
N LEU A 87 -10.59 11.60 1.26
CA LEU A 87 -11.93 11.34 0.71
C LEU A 87 -12.50 10.00 1.21
N PRO A 88 -12.74 9.87 2.54
CA PRO A 88 -13.22 8.61 3.11
C PRO A 88 -14.60 8.27 2.52
N SER A 89 -14.68 7.12 1.85
CA SER A 89 -15.93 6.59 1.33
C SER A 89 -15.95 5.08 1.49
N LYS A 90 -17.14 4.50 1.66
CA LYS A 90 -17.29 3.03 1.82
C LYS A 90 -16.63 2.24 0.68
N SER A 91 -16.72 2.76 -0.54
CA SER A 91 -16.06 2.13 -1.71
C SER A 91 -14.54 2.17 -1.59
N MET A 92 -13.99 3.29 -1.14
CA MET A 92 -12.53 3.46 -1.01
C MET A 92 -11.96 2.64 0.13
N ILE A 93 -12.67 2.55 1.26
CA ILE A 93 -12.29 1.68 2.39
C ILE A 93 -12.24 0.22 1.92
N ARG A 94 -13.28 -0.27 1.22
CA ARG A 94 -13.30 -1.65 0.69
C ARG A 94 -12.14 -1.92 -0.28
N LYS A 95 -11.87 -0.98 -1.19
CA LYS A 95 -10.73 -1.12 -2.13
C LYS A 95 -9.39 -1.12 -1.40
N GLY A 96 -9.20 -0.24 -0.42
CA GLY A 96 -7.99 -0.20 0.40
C GLY A 96 -7.80 -1.49 1.20
N GLN A 97 -8.86 -2.06 1.77
CA GLN A 97 -8.81 -3.37 2.42
C GLN A 97 -8.36 -4.48 1.47
N ALA A 98 -8.91 -4.53 0.25
CA ALA A 98 -8.49 -5.50 -0.75
C ALA A 98 -7.02 -5.34 -1.14
N ILE A 99 -6.54 -4.10 -1.31
CA ILE A 99 -5.13 -3.81 -1.59
C ILE A 99 -4.24 -4.31 -0.45
N VAL A 100 -4.59 -4.01 0.80
CA VAL A 100 -3.86 -4.47 1.99
C VAL A 100 -3.74 -6.01 2.02
N LEU A 101 -4.83 -6.72 1.71
CA LEU A 101 -4.81 -8.19 1.65
C LEU A 101 -3.90 -8.73 0.54
N ILE A 102 -3.92 -8.11 -0.65
CA ILE A 102 -3.03 -8.50 -1.75
C ILE A 102 -1.57 -8.32 -1.34
N TYR A 103 -1.23 -7.19 -0.73
CA TYR A 103 0.14 -6.97 -0.25
C TYR A 103 0.53 -7.93 0.86
N ALA A 104 -0.38 -8.30 1.76
CA ALA A 104 -0.11 -9.31 2.78
C ALA A 104 0.30 -10.66 2.16
N LEU A 105 -0.34 -11.06 1.05
CA LEU A 105 0.05 -12.26 0.29
C LEU A 105 1.44 -12.12 -0.32
N VAL A 106 1.74 -10.97 -0.94
CA VAL A 106 3.06 -10.69 -1.52
C VAL A 106 4.16 -10.76 -0.45
N ILE A 107 3.95 -10.08 0.69
CA ILE A 107 4.87 -10.08 1.82
C ILE A 107 5.10 -11.50 2.34
N THR A 108 4.03 -12.27 2.53
CA THR A 108 4.12 -13.67 3.01
C THR A 108 4.91 -14.53 2.03
N ASN A 109 4.67 -14.37 0.73
CA ASN A 109 5.41 -15.07 -0.31
C ASN A 109 6.90 -14.69 -0.31
N ASN A 110 7.23 -13.41 -0.19
CA ASN A 110 8.61 -12.92 -0.14
C ASN A 110 9.37 -13.48 1.08
N PHE A 111 8.73 -13.49 2.25
CA PHE A 111 9.31 -14.12 3.44
C PHE A 111 9.48 -15.63 3.28
N TYR A 112 8.50 -16.32 2.70
CA TYR A 112 8.62 -17.75 2.41
C TYR A 112 9.81 -18.05 1.50
N LEU A 113 9.97 -17.30 0.40
CA LEU A 113 11.12 -17.42 -0.50
C LEU A 113 12.46 -17.12 0.21
N SER A 114 12.47 -16.17 1.16
CA SER A 114 13.67 -15.88 1.95
C SER A 114 14.08 -17.04 2.89
N THR A 115 13.14 -17.91 3.29
CA THR A 115 13.43 -19.05 4.18
C THR A 115 13.83 -20.35 3.47
N LEU A 116 13.54 -20.48 2.17
CA LEU A 116 13.81 -21.71 1.40
C LEU A 116 15.28 -21.86 0.95
N THR A 117 16.10 -20.82 1.15
CA THR A 117 17.47 -20.72 0.63
C THR A 117 18.49 -20.71 1.77
N VAL A 118 18.38 -21.72 2.65
CA VAL A 118 19.40 -22.10 3.65
C VAL A 118 20.20 -23.28 3.13
#